data_AF-A0A537ZLE7-F1
#
_entry.id   AF-A0A537ZLE7-F1
#
_cell.length_a   1.000
_cell.length_b   1.000
_cell.length_c   1.000
_cell.angle_alpha   90.00
_cell.angle_beta   90.00
_cell.angle_gamma   90.00
#
_symmetry.space_group_name_H-M   'P 1'
#
loop_
_entity.id
_entity.type
_entity.pdbx_description
1 polymer ?
#
loop_
_entity_poly.entity_id
_entity_poly.type
_entity_poly.pdbx_seq_one_letter_code
_entity_poly.pdbx_strand_id
1 'polypeptide(L)' 'MGGERAGIRLRRGTVVSVGASRPGAIELEVEVDGERFPALAYPDLTGPVREGDVVLLNTTAVALGLGTGGFHLVIA' A
#
# COMPACT_ATOMS: atom_id res chain seq x y z
N MET A 1 10.60 28.05 -10.34
CA MET A 1 10.91 26.75 -10.98
C MET A 1 9.77 25.81 -10.68
N GLY A 2 9.21 25.18 -11.71
CA GLY A 2 7.86 24.59 -11.71
C GLY A 2 7.61 23.63 -10.56
N GLY A 3 6.55 23.90 -9.79
CA GLY A 3 5.99 22.93 -8.87
C GLY A 3 5.46 21.75 -9.68
N GLU A 4 6.11 20.60 -9.54
CA GLU A 4 5.58 19.34 -10.01
C GLU A 4 4.18 19.19 -9.41
N ARG A 5 3.14 19.01 -10.24
CA ARG A 5 1.81 18.70 -9.70
C ARG A 5 1.98 17.44 -8.84
N ALA A 6 1.54 17.47 -7.58
CA ALA A 6 1.62 16.31 -6.71
C ALA A 6 0.76 15.17 -7.29
N GLY A 7 1.38 14.33 -8.11
CA GLY A 7 0.77 13.17 -8.73
C GLY A 7 0.65 12.00 -7.76
N ILE A 8 -0.14 11.01 -8.13
CA ILE A 8 -0.20 9.76 -7.39
C ILE A 8 1.01 8.89 -7.79
N ARG A 9 1.82 8.48 -6.81
CA ARG A 9 2.96 7.58 -6.96
C ARG A 9 2.48 6.14 -6.76
N LEU A 10 2.23 5.46 -7.86
CA LEU A 10 1.77 4.08 -7.89
C LEU A 10 2.93 3.11 -8.07
N ARG A 11 3.04 2.11 -7.20
CA ARG A 11 4.06 1.06 -7.28
C ARG A 11 3.41 -0.31 -7.21
N ARG A 12 3.98 -1.28 -7.94
CA ARG A 12 3.64 -2.69 -7.72
C ARG A 12 4.40 -3.18 -6.50
N GLY A 13 3.75 -4.02 -5.70
CA GLY A 13 4.37 -4.75 -4.61
C GLY A 13 3.81 -6.17 -4.51
N THR A 14 4.48 -6.99 -3.73
CA THR A 14 4.04 -8.36 -3.43
C THR A 14 3.62 -8.43 -1.97
N VAL A 15 2.45 -8.99 -1.69
CA VAL A 15 2.02 -9.25 -0.31
C VAL A 15 2.93 -10.33 0.29
N VAL A 16 3.64 -9.98 1.35
CA VAL A 16 4.57 -10.88 2.07
C VAL A 16 3.85 -11.59 3.20
N SER A 17 2.99 -10.87 3.93
CA SER A 17 2.15 -11.46 4.97
C SER A 17 0.81 -10.75 5.11
N VAL A 18 -0.21 -11.50 5.52
CA VAL A 18 -1.54 -10.95 5.85
C VAL A 18 -1.66 -10.86 7.38
N GLY A 19 -1.78 -9.64 7.87
CA GLY A 19 -1.81 -9.32 9.30
C GLY A 19 -3.21 -9.23 9.88
N ALA A 20 -3.36 -8.38 10.90
CA ALA A 20 -4.61 -8.21 11.62
C ALA A 20 -5.73 -7.66 10.71
N SER A 21 -6.92 -8.27 10.82
CA SER A 21 -8.14 -7.74 10.23
C SER A 21 -8.85 -6.82 11.23
N ARG A 22 -9.26 -5.66 10.73
CA ARG A 22 -10.14 -4.68 11.36
C ARG A 22 -11.48 -4.69 10.61
N PRO A 23 -12.56 -4.09 11.15
CA PRO A 23 -13.79 -3.92 10.38
C PRO A 23 -13.52 -3.19 9.04
N GLY A 24 -13.64 -3.90 7.93
CA GLY A 24 -13.48 -3.37 6.56
C GLY A 24 -12.04 -3.19 6.06
N ALA A 25 -11.01 -3.44 6.88
CA ALA A 25 -9.61 -3.24 6.50
C ALA A 25 -8.71 -4.38 6.98
N ILE A 26 -7.70 -4.70 6.18
CA ILE A 26 -6.69 -5.71 6.50
C ILE A 26 -5.31 -5.05 6.45
N GLU A 27 -4.53 -5.23 7.51
CA GLU A 27 -3.12 -4.88 7.51
C GLU A 27 -2.30 -5.93 6.78
N LEU A 28 -1.33 -5.49 5.99
CA LEU A 28 -0.43 -6.33 5.21
C LEU A 28 1.01 -5.91 5.45
N GLU A 29 1.93 -6.85 5.27
CA GLU A 29 3.31 -6.52 4.93
C GLU A 29 3.46 -6.71 3.42
N VAL A 30 4.02 -5.72 2.72
CA VAL A 30 4.28 -5.77 1.28
C VAL A 30 5.74 -5.51 0.99
N GLU A 31 6.27 -6.18 -0.02
CA GLU A 31 7.60 -5.90 -0.58
C GLU A 31 7.46 -4.99 -1.80
N VAL A 32 8.16 -3.87 -1.79
CA VAL A 32 8.24 -2.90 -2.90
C VAL A 32 9.72 -2.54 -3.09
N ASP A 33 10.25 -2.76 -4.29
CA ASP A 33 11.68 -2.52 -4.60
C ASP A 33 12.67 -3.22 -3.66
N GLY A 34 12.32 -4.40 -3.15
CA GLY A 34 13.16 -5.16 -2.22
C GLY A 34 13.14 -4.64 -0.77
N GLU A 35 12.33 -3.62 -0.47
CA GLU A 35 12.09 -3.14 0.87
C GLU A 35 10.68 -3.52 1.35
N ARG A 36 10.52 -3.79 2.65
CA ARG A 36 9.25 -4.18 3.25
C ARG A 36 8.57 -3.00 3.92
N PHE A 37 7.28 -2.85 3.63
CA PHE A 37 6.46 -1.78 4.14
C PHE A 37 5.14 -2.33 4.70
N PRO A 38 4.58 -1.70 5.74
CA PRO A 38 3.21 -1.97 6.11
C PRO A 38 2.26 -1.40 5.03
N ALA A 39 1.16 -2.08 4.78
CA ALA A 39 0.12 -1.61 3.89
C ALA A 39 -1.28 -1.91 4.44
N LEU A 40 -2.29 -1.20 3.92
CA LEU A 40 -3.69 -1.45 4.19
C LEU A 40 -4.40 -1.81 2.89
N ALA A 41 -5.17 -2.89 2.94
CA ALA A 41 -6.17 -3.22 1.94
C ALA A 41 -7.58 -3.03 2.52
N TYR A 42 -8.52 -2.65 1.66
CA TYR A 42 -9.94 -2.60 1.96
C TYR A 42 -10.62 -3.64 1.06
N PRO A 43 -10.81 -4.89 1.51
CA PRO A 43 -11.24 -5.98 0.63
C PRO A 43 -12.58 -5.73 -0.08
N ASP A 44 -13.46 -4.92 0.49
CA ASP A 44 -14.71 -4.51 -0.16
C ASP A 44 -14.48 -3.63 -1.41
N LEU A 45 -13.30 -3.01 -1.52
CA LEU A 45 -12.86 -2.19 -2.65
C LEU A 45 -11.84 -2.91 -3.54
N THR A 46 -10.91 -3.65 -2.94
CA THR A 46 -9.77 -4.27 -3.64
C THR A 46 -9.98 -5.74 -3.97
N GLY A 47 -11.02 -6.37 -3.43
CA GLY A 47 -11.15 -7.82 -3.40
C GLY A 47 -10.29 -8.46 -2.30
N PRO A 48 -10.42 -9.78 -2.10
CA PRO A 48 -9.64 -10.52 -1.11
C PRO A 48 -8.16 -10.53 -1.48
N VAL A 49 -7.29 -10.41 -0.47
CA VAL A 49 -5.83 -10.41 -0.60
C VAL A 49 -5.22 -11.62 0.12
N ARG A 50 -4.16 -12.20 -0.45
CA ARG A 50 -3.42 -13.35 0.07
C ARG A 50 -1.92 -13.10 -0.02
N GLU A 51 -1.16 -13.84 0.77
CA GLU A 51 0.30 -13.88 0.64
C GLU A 51 0.70 -14.32 -0.77
N GLY A 52 1.71 -13.65 -1.34
CA GLY A 52 2.16 -13.84 -2.71
C GLY A 52 1.39 -13.05 -3.77
N ASP A 53 0.25 -12.43 -3.43
CA ASP A 53 -0.49 -11.61 -4.40
C ASP A 53 0.33 -10.38 -4.81
N VAL A 54 0.29 -10.07 -6.11
CA VAL A 54 0.86 -8.82 -6.65
C VAL A 54 -0.22 -7.75 -6.62
N VAL A 55 0.04 -6.67 -5.90
CA VAL A 55 -0.90 -5.57 -5.69
C VAL A 55 -0.35 -4.26 -6.23
N LEU A 56 -1.25 -3.34 -6.58
CA LEU A 56 -0.94 -1.96 -6.89
C LEU A 56 -1.11 -1.09 -5.65
N LEU A 57 -0.06 -0.35 -5.30
CA LEU A 57 0.03 0.45 -4.09
C LEU A 57 0.09 1.95 -4.41
N ASN A 58 -0.70 2.75 -3.70
CA ASN A 58 -0.46 4.18 -3.56
C ASN A 58 0.58 4.39 -2.46
N THR A 59 1.75 4.89 -2.87
CA THR A 59 2.91 5.13 -2.00
C THR A 59 3.17 6.62 -1.76
N THR A 60 2.32 7.51 -2.31
CA THR A 60 2.53 8.97 -2.29
C THR A 60 2.73 9.51 -0.89
N ALA A 61 1.85 9.15 0.04
CA ALA A 61 1.87 9.74 1.36
C ALA A 61 3.13 9.39 2.16
N VAL A 62 3.66 8.17 1.98
CA VAL A 62 4.92 7.76 2.59
C VAL A 62 6.10 8.49 1.92
N ALA A 63 6.12 8.52 0.58
CA ALA A 63 7.18 9.21 -0.17
C ALA A 63 7.26 10.72 0.11
N LEU A 64 6.12 11.35 0.40
CA LEU A 64 6.03 12.79 0.73
C LEU A 64 6.04 13.07 2.24
N GLY A 65 6.14 12.06 3.11
CA GLY A 65 6.17 12.26 4.56
C GLY A 65 4.87 12.84 5.14
N LEU A 66 3.71 12.52 4.58
CA LEU A 66 2.41 13.11 4.97
C LEU A 66 1.77 12.50 6.23
N GLY A 67 2.44 11.54 6.88
CA GLY A 67 2.02 11.03 8.19
C GLY A 67 1.04 9.85 8.19
N THR A 68 1.18 8.85 7.30
CA THR A 68 0.38 7.61 7.35
C THR A 68 0.88 6.57 8.37
N GLY A 69 1.93 6.89 9.13
CA GLY A 69 2.61 5.91 9.99
C GLY A 69 3.43 4.88 9.20
N GLY A 70 3.77 5.18 7.94
CA GLY A 70 4.52 4.29 7.05
C GLY A 70 3.65 3.39 6.17
N PHE A 71 2.33 3.41 6.34
CA PHE A 71 1.42 2.56 5.57
C PHE A 71 1.27 3.03 4.12
N HIS A 72 1.40 2.07 3.20
CA HIS A 72 0.92 2.17 1.82
C HIS A 72 -0.55 1.74 1.71
N LEU A 73 -1.25 2.17 0.65
CA LEU A 73 -2.64 1.76 0.39
C LEU A 73 -2.71 0.87 -0.84
N VAL A 74 -3.32 -0.31 -0.72
CA VAL A 74 -3.67 -1.16 -1.87
C VAL A 74 -4.84 -0.51 -2.63
N ILE A 75 -4.76 -0.48 -3.96
CA ILE A 75 -5.80 0.09 -4.82
C ILE A 75 -6.27 -0.84 -5.94
N ALA A 76 -5.52 -1.91 -6.25
CA ALA A 76 -5.88 -2.96 -7.20
C ALA A 76 -5.03 -4.21 -6.99
#